data_AF-A0A3D2R6L7-F1
#
_entry.id   AF-A0A3D2R6L7-F1
#
_cell.length_a   1.000
_cell.length_b   1.000
_cell.length_c   1.000
_cell.angle_alpha   90.00
_cell.angle_beta   90.00
_cell.angle_gamma   90.00
#
_symmetry.space_group_name_H-M   'P 1'
#
loop_
_entity.id
_entity.type
_entity.pdbx_description
1 polymer ?
#
loop_
_entity_poly.entity_id
_entity_poly.type
_entity_poly.pdbx_seq_one_letter_code
_entity_poly.pdbx_strand_id
1 'polypeptide(L)'
;MRVNTRALVLATVRYGESDVIVKMLTESSGLRSYMIRGLQKSKKGPFRPAMFQPLTQLQIQAMHRDKGQLERLTEAKVSAH
;
A
#
# COMPACT_ATOMS: atom_id res chain seq x y z
N MET A 1 -3.85 -14.91 2.13
CA MET A 1 -3.46 -15.22 0.73
C MET A 1 -2.45 -14.20 0.20
N ARG A 2 -1.46 -14.63 -0.60
CA ARG A 2 -0.60 -13.69 -1.35
C ARG A 2 -1.34 -13.27 -2.61
N VAL A 3 -1.53 -11.96 -2.79
CA VAL A 3 -2.28 -11.38 -3.91
C VAL A 3 -1.38 -10.45 -4.69
N ASN A 4 -1.50 -10.50 -6.01
CA ASN A 4 -0.89 -9.56 -6.94
C ASN A 4 -2.03 -8.90 -7.72
N THR A 5 -2.25 -7.60 -7.54
CA THR A 5 -3.42 -6.92 -8.08
C THR A 5 -3.14 -5.44 -8.33
N ARG A 6 -3.90 -4.84 -9.23
CA ARG A 6 -3.91 -3.39 -9.41
C ARG A 6 -4.68 -2.75 -8.26
N ALA A 7 -4.18 -1.61 -7.81
CA ALA A 7 -4.78 -0.86 -6.73
C ALA A 7 -4.71 0.63 -7.00
N LEU A 8 -5.76 1.34 -6.57
CA LEU A 8 -5.82 2.80 -6.56
C LEU A 8 -5.69 3.30 -5.13
N VAL A 9 -4.74 4.20 -4.89
CA VAL A 9 -4.58 4.84 -3.58
C VAL A 9 -5.71 5.83 -3.36
N LEU A 10 -6.48 5.64 -2.28
CA LEU A 10 -7.59 6.52 -1.92
C LEU A 10 -7.17 7.53 -0.85
N ALA A 11 -6.51 7.06 0.20
CA ALA A 11 -6.11 7.90 1.33
C ALA A 11 -4.86 7.36 1.99
N THR A 12 -4.09 8.26 2.60
CA THR A 12 -2.82 7.96 3.24
C THR A 12 -2.79 8.67 4.59
N VAL A 13 -2.65 7.91 5.67
CA VAL A 13 -2.68 8.42 7.05
C VAL A 13 -1.35 8.10 7.72
N ARG A 14 -0.70 9.12 8.28
CA ARG A 14 0.54 8.91 9.05
C ARG A 14 0.24 8.14 10.32
N TYR A 15 1.06 7.13 10.62
CA TYR A 15 0.94 6.29 11.80
C TYR A 15 2.28 6.27 12.54
N GLY A 16 2.35 6.93 13.70
CA GLY A 16 3.61 7.11 14.42
C GLY A 16 4.62 7.97 13.64
N GLU A 17 5.90 7.82 13.98
CA GLU A 17 6.94 8.67 13.40
C GLU A 17 7.24 8.36 11.93
N SER A 18 7.32 7.07 11.60
CA SER A 18 7.85 6.61 10.30
C SER A 18 6.87 5.80 9.47
N ASP A 19 5.75 5.36 10.05
CA ASP A 19 4.85 4.42 9.42
C ASP A 19 3.65 5.16 8.84
N VAL A 20 2.99 4.51 7.90
CA VAL A 20 1.87 5.07 7.15
C VAL A 20 0.86 3.97 6.90
N ILE A 21 -0.42 4.29 7.09
CA ILE A 21 -1.54 3.45 6.70
C ILE A 21 -2.09 3.98 5.38
N VAL A 22 -2.14 3.12 4.36
CA VAL A 22 -2.66 3.48 3.04
C VAL A 22 -3.95 2.71 2.78
N LYS A 23 -5.03 3.43 2.49
CA LYS A 23 -6.31 2.88 2.06
C LYS A 23 -6.28 2.81 0.54
N MET A 24 -6.48 1.62 -0.01
CA MET A 24 -6.48 1.41 -1.46
C MET A 24 -7.69 0.61 -1.90
N LEU A 25 -8.23 0.96 -3.06
CA LEU A 25 -9.18 0.12 -3.76
C LEU A 25 -8.41 -0.88 -4.62
N THR A 26 -8.50 -2.15 -4.28
CA THR A 26 -7.90 -3.24 -5.06
C THR A 26 -8.90 -3.86 -6.02
N GLU A 27 -8.43 -4.27 -7.18
CA GLU A 27 -9.26 -4.94 -8.19
C GLU A 27 -9.73 -6.32 -7.70
N SER A 28 -8.88 -7.08 -7.00
CA SER A 28 -9.22 -8.45 -6.57
C SER A 28 -10.08 -8.54 -5.32
N SER A 29 -9.87 -7.63 -4.36
CA SER A 29 -10.37 -7.79 -2.97
C SER A 29 -11.13 -6.56 -2.47
N GLY A 30 -11.46 -5.63 -3.37
CA GLY A 30 -12.14 -4.39 -3.05
C GLY A 30 -11.30 -3.47 -2.16
N LEU A 31 -11.97 -2.78 -1.23
CA LEU A 31 -11.31 -1.79 -0.38
C LEU A 31 -10.49 -2.47 0.73
N ARG A 32 -9.19 -2.14 0.81
CA ARG A 32 -8.27 -2.68 1.81
C ARG A 32 -7.34 -1.61 2.35
N SER A 33 -6.92 -1.79 3.60
CA SER A 33 -6.00 -0.88 4.29
C SER A 33 -4.68 -1.60 4.53
N TYR A 34 -3.56 -0.94 4.19
CA TYR A 34 -2.22 -1.51 4.27
C TYR A 34 -1.35 -0.70 5.22
N MET A 35 -0.64 -1.37 6.11
CA MET A 35 0.37 -0.72 6.96
C MET A 35 1.75 -0.82 6.29
N ILE A 36 2.37 0.33 6.06
CA ILE A 36 3.72 0.45 5.51
C ILE A 36 4.63 1.00 6.60
N ARG A 37 5.56 0.18 7.07
CA ARG A 37 6.50 0.55 8.13
C ARG A 37 7.73 1.22 7.55
N GLY A 38 8.21 2.26 8.23
CA GLY A 38 9.46 2.94 7.89
C GLY A 38 9.41 3.78 6.60
N LEU A 39 8.22 4.05 6.05
CA LEU A 39 8.06 4.75 4.77
C LEU A 39 8.71 6.14 4.76
N GLN A 40 8.61 6.89 5.86
CA GLN A 40 9.18 8.24 5.92
C GLN A 40 10.69 8.27 6.22
N LYS A 41 11.23 7.23 6.87
CA LYS A 41 12.67 7.15 7.21
C LYS A 41 13.48 6.48 6.08
N SER A 42 12.86 5.64 5.26
CA SER A 42 13.55 4.86 4.25
C SER A 42 13.72 5.61 2.92
N LYS A 43 14.92 6.13 2.66
CA LYS A 43 15.31 6.65 1.34
C LYS A 43 15.72 5.56 0.34
N LYS A 44 15.97 4.32 0.81
CA LYS A 44 16.54 3.20 0.05
C LYS A 44 15.67 1.93 0.06
N GLY A 45 14.41 2.02 0.48
CA GLY A 45 13.49 0.88 0.52
C GLY A 45 12.77 0.60 -0.80
N PRO A 46 12.07 -0.54 -0.89
CA PRO A 46 11.20 -0.85 -2.04
C PRO A 46 10.01 0.10 -2.15
N PHE A 47 9.73 0.86 -1.08
CA PHE A 47 8.63 1.80 -1.00
C PHE A 47 9.16 3.23 -0.91
N ARG A 48 8.55 4.13 -1.67
CA ARG A 48 8.83 5.56 -1.68
C ARG A 48 7.53 6.28 -1.32
N PRO A 49 7.57 7.33 -0.47
CA PRO A 49 6.37 8.08 -0.09
C PRO A 49 5.54 8.54 -1.29
N ALA A 50 6.21 8.96 -2.38
CA ALA A 50 5.56 9.43 -3.59
C ALA A 50 4.65 8.39 -4.28
N MET A 51 4.91 7.09 -4.11
CA MET A 51 4.04 6.05 -4.69
C MET A 51 2.65 6.02 -4.05
N PHE A 52 2.53 6.50 -2.81
CA PHE A 52 1.29 6.43 -2.03
C PHE A 52 0.58 7.78 -1.98
N GLN A 53 0.72 8.58 -3.04
CA GLN A 53 -0.10 9.76 -3.24
C GLN A 53 -1.53 9.35 -3.65
N PRO A 54 -2.57 10.08 -3.19
CA PRO A 54 -3.95 9.84 -3.62
C PRO A 54 -4.06 9.78 -5.15
N LEU A 55 -4.95 8.93 -5.63
CA LEU A 55 -5.21 8.68 -7.05
C LEU A 55 -4.03 8.09 -7.83
N THR A 56 -2.96 7.67 -7.16
CA THR A 56 -1.87 6.93 -7.81
C THR A 56 -2.31 5.48 -8.03
N GLN A 57 -2.16 4.99 -9.25
CA GLN A 57 -2.39 3.60 -9.59
C GLN A 57 -1.11 2.79 -9.41
N LEU A 58 -1.22 1.70 -8.66
CA LEU A 58 -0.12 0.83 -8.30
C LEU A 58 -0.41 -0.61 -8.71
N GLN A 59 0.61 -1.31 -9.18
CA GLN A 59 0.63 -2.77 -9.14
C GLN A 59 1.19 -3.17 -7.78
N ILE A 60 0.39 -3.83 -6.95
CA ILE A 60 0.78 -4.21 -5.59
C ILE A 60 0.88 -5.72 -5.44
N GLN A 61 1.82 -6.14 -4.60
CA GLN A 61 1.84 -7.48 -4.04
C GLN A 61 1.65 -7.38 -2.53
N ALA A 62 0.63 -8.07 -2.01
CA ALA A 62 0.27 -8.01 -0.60
C ALA A 62 -0.05 -9.39 -0.02
N MET A 63 0.02 -9.47 1.30
CA MET A 63 -0.47 -10.60 2.07
C MET A 63 -1.78 -10.21 2.74
N HIS A 64 -2.90 -10.74 2.22
CA HIS A 64 -4.22 -10.60 2.83
C HIS A 64 -4.41 -11.63 3.92
N ARG A 65 -4.75 -11.20 5.13
CA ARG A 65 -5.03 -12.06 6.29
C ARG A 65 -6.53 -12.25 6.50
N ASP A 66 -7.38 -11.45 5.85
CA ASP A 66 -8.85 -11.58 5.83
C ASP A 66 -9.51 -11.64 7.21
N LYS A 67 -8.84 -11.06 8.22
CA LYS A 67 -9.33 -10.91 9.60
C LYS A 67 -9.86 -9.50 9.90
N GLY A 68 -10.17 -8.71 8.87
CA GLY A 68 -10.63 -7.32 9.02
C GLY A 68 -9.57 -6.34 9.56
N GLN A 69 -8.29 -6.71 9.53
CA GLN A 69 -7.19 -5.88 10.03
C GLN A 69 -6.36 -5.27 8.90
N LEU A 70 -5.36 -4.47 9.27
CA LEU A 70 -4.36 -3.92 8.36
C LEU A 70 -3.59 -5.05 7.66
N GLU A 71 -3.58 -4.99 6.34
CA GLU A 71 -2.87 -5.92 5.49
C GLU A 71 -1.41 -5.50 5.32
N ARG A 72 -0.55 -6.47 4.98
CA ARG A 72 0.88 -6.20 4.78
C ARG A 72 1.18 -6.08 3.29
N LEU A 73 1.79 -4.96 2.92
CA LEU A 73 2.32 -4.74 1.58
C LEU A 73 3.73 -5.35 1.48
N THR A 74 3.97 -6.15 0.44
CA THR A 74 5.26 -6.80 0.18
C THR A 74 6.02 -6.06 -0.91
N GLU A 75 5.34 -5.68 -1.99
CA GLU A 75 5.89 -4.90 -3.09
C GLU A 75 4.85 -3.93 -3.65
N ALA A 76 5.33 -2.83 -4.24
CA ALA A 76 4.51 -1.88 -4.98
C ALA A 76 5.32 -1.30 -6.13
N LYS A 77 4.68 -1.16 -7.30
CA LYS A 77 5.23 -0.49 -8.47
C LYS A 77 4.19 0.49 -9.00
N VAL A 78 4.62 1.67 -9.40
CA VAL A 78 3.75 2.61 -10.10
C VAL A 78 3.38 2.00 -11.44
N SER A 79 2.08 1.92 -11.72
CA SER A 79 1.60 1.45 -13.02
C SER A 79 1.79 2.59 -14.02
N ALA A 80 2.92 2.60 -14.74
CA ALA A 80 3.09 3.48 -15.89
C ALA A 80 2.29 2.92 -17.07
N HIS A 81 1.60 3.80 -17.79
CA HIS A 81 0.97 3.48 -19.08
C HIS A 81 2.03 3.45 -20.17
#